data_AF-A0A1R4H1H3-F1
#
_entry.id   AF-A0A1R4H1H3-F1
#
_cell.length_a   1.000
_cell.length_b   1.000
_cell.length_c   1.000
_cell.angle_alpha   90.00
_cell.angle_beta   90.00
_cell.angle_gamma   90.00
#
_symmetry.space_group_name_H-M   'P 1'
#
loop_
_entity.id
_entity.type
_entity.pdbx_description
1 polymer ?
#
loop_
_entity_poly.entity_id
_entity_poly.type
_entity_poly.pdbx_seq_one_letter_code
_entity_poly.pdbx_strand_id
1 'polypeptide(L)'
;MVDVLSALENDAAQLQAQNDAAQVALENVELNRQQFQLGAVSYLPLLDAERSYQQIRVGQIKAQALRLADTAALFQSLGGGWWNRPEISAPKKPVKKTKSAMPWLDPIKETLQEIQK
;
A
#
# COMPACT_ATOMS: atom_id res chain seq x y z
N MET A 1 -5.47 12.83 28.09
CA MET A 1 -4.68 11.58 27.90
C MET A 1 -5.53 10.31 27.88
N VAL A 2 -6.77 10.29 28.36
CA VAL A 2 -7.68 9.12 28.23
C VAL A 2 -8.07 8.82 26.78
N ASP A 3 -8.18 9.86 25.93
CA ASP A 3 -8.72 9.76 24.57
C ASP A 3 -7.90 8.87 23.60
N VAL A 4 -6.56 8.92 23.68
CA VAL A 4 -5.68 8.17 22.75
C VAL A 4 -5.70 6.66 23.02
N LEU A 5 -5.77 6.25 24.29
CA LEU A 5 -5.83 4.83 24.65
C LEU A 5 -7.19 4.23 24.25
N SER A 6 -8.28 4.96 24.53
CA SER A 6 -9.63 4.54 24.14
C SER A 6 -9.78 4.47 22.62
N ALA A 7 -9.18 5.38 21.86
CA ALA A 7 -9.15 5.30 20.40
C ALA A 7 -8.43 4.03 19.91
N LEU A 8 -7.26 3.72 20.48
CA LEU A 8 -6.48 2.53 20.12
C LEU A 8 -7.19 1.21 20.45
N GLU A 9 -7.88 1.16 21.60
CA GLU A 9 -8.71 0.02 22.00
C GLU A 9 -9.90 -0.17 21.05
N ASN A 10 -10.57 0.92 20.69
CA ASN A 10 -11.67 0.90 19.74
C ASN A 10 -11.22 0.45 18.35
N ASP A 11 -10.06 0.92 17.87
CA ASP A 11 -9.49 0.50 16.59
C ASP A 11 -9.14 -1.00 16.58
N ALA A 12 -8.63 -1.52 17.70
CA ALA A 12 -8.36 -2.95 17.85
C ALA A 12 -9.66 -3.78 17.82
N ALA A 13 -10.69 -3.34 18.54
CA ALA A 13 -12.01 -3.98 18.52
C ALA A 13 -12.64 -3.94 17.13
N GLN A 14 -12.52 -2.81 16.42
CA GLN A 14 -13.00 -2.65 15.06
C GLN A 14 -12.26 -3.57 14.09
N LEU A 15 -10.93 -3.70 14.20
CA LEU A 15 -10.15 -4.62 13.37
C LEU A 15 -10.58 -6.09 13.61
N GLN A 16 -10.80 -6.47 14.87
CA GLN A 16 -11.27 -7.81 15.21
C GLN A 16 -12.64 -8.09 14.60
N ALA A 17 -13.61 -7.17 14.76
CA ALA A 17 -14.94 -7.31 14.19
C ALA A 17 -14.92 -7.45 12.66
N GLN A 18 -14.02 -6.72 11.97
CA GLN A 18 -13.85 -6.83 10.52
C GLN A 18 -13.24 -8.17 10.10
N ASN A 19 -12.33 -8.72 10.89
CA ASN A 19 -11.79 -10.06 10.65
C ASN A 19 -12.86 -11.14 10.83
N ASP A 20 -13.66 -11.06 11.89
CA ASP A 20 -14.73 -12.02 12.17
C ASP A 20 -15.81 -11.96 11.08
N ALA A 21 -16.19 -10.74 10.65
CA ALA A 21 -17.11 -10.56 9.54
C ALA A 21 -16.59 -11.19 8.24
N ALA A 22 -15.29 -11.08 7.95
CA ALA A 22 -14.67 -11.67 6.77
C ALA A 22 -14.69 -13.21 6.82
N GLN A 23 -14.50 -13.81 8.00
CA GLN A 23 -14.61 -15.26 8.19
C GLN A 23 -16.04 -15.74 7.96
N VAL A 24 -17.02 -15.10 8.60
CA VAL A 24 -18.44 -15.45 8.44
C VAL A 24 -18.89 -15.30 6.98
N ALA A 25 -18.43 -14.26 6.29
CA ALA A 25 -18.75 -14.07 4.88
C ALA A 25 -18.14 -15.16 3.98
N LEU A 26 -16.93 -15.63 4.29
CA LEU A 26 -16.32 -16.76 3.59
C LEU A 26 -17.13 -18.05 3.79
N GLU A 27 -17.52 -18.34 5.04
CA GLU A 27 -18.35 -19.50 5.36
C GLU A 27 -19.69 -19.47 4.60
N ASN A 28 -20.30 -18.29 4.49
CA ASN A 28 -21.55 -18.10 3.75
C ASN A 28 -21.37 -18.39 2.24
N VAL A 29 -20.25 -17.98 1.65
CA VAL A 29 -19.90 -18.33 0.26
C VAL A 29 -19.76 -19.84 0.09
N GLU A 30 -19.06 -20.52 1.00
CA GLU A 30 -18.90 -21.98 0.95
C GLU A 30 -20.24 -22.71 1.09
N LEU A 31 -21.10 -22.27 2.01
CA LEU A 31 -22.43 -22.84 2.20
C LEU A 31 -23.31 -22.67 0.94
N ASN A 32 -23.31 -21.49 0.33
CA ASN A 32 -24.07 -21.27 -0.90
C ASN A 32 -23.52 -22.08 -2.06
N ARG A 33 -22.19 -22.25 -2.13
CA ARG A 33 -21.55 -23.07 -3.16
C ARG A 33 -21.97 -24.53 -3.03
N GLN A 34 -21.97 -25.08 -1.81
CA GLN A 34 -22.42 -26.44 -1.54
C GLN A 34 -23.89 -26.61 -1.91
N GLN A 35 -24.75 -25.70 -1.48
CA GLN A 35 -26.18 -25.74 -1.81
C GLN A 35 -26.43 -25.64 -3.33
N PHE A 36 -25.65 -24.83 -4.05
CA PHE A 36 -25.75 -24.72 -5.50
C PHE A 36 -25.34 -26.03 -6.19
N GLN A 37 -24.24 -26.64 -5.74
CA GLN A 37 -23.79 -27.95 -6.26
C GLN A 37 -24.81 -29.07 -6.01
N LEU A 38 -25.57 -28.98 -4.91
CA LEU A 38 -26.66 -29.90 -4.58
C LEU A 38 -27.98 -29.55 -5.29
N GLY A 39 -28.04 -28.44 -6.04
CA GLY A 39 -29.26 -27.95 -6.68
C GLY A 39 -30.30 -27.37 -5.71
N ALA A 40 -29.93 -27.13 -4.46
CA ALA A 40 -30.82 -26.59 -3.42
C ALA A 40 -31.05 -25.08 -3.53
N VAL A 41 -30.10 -24.34 -4.14
CA VAL A 41 -30.23 -22.91 -4.43
C VAL A 41 -29.91 -22.61 -5.88
N SER A 42 -30.52 -21.56 -6.42
CA SER A 42 -30.17 -21.01 -7.73
C SER A 42 -28.78 -20.34 -7.70
N TYR A 43 -28.22 -20.00 -8.86
CA TYR A 43 -26.90 -19.35 -8.95
C TYR A 43 -26.88 -17.93 -8.35
N LEU A 44 -28.01 -17.22 -8.33
CA LEU A 44 -28.09 -15.84 -7.84
C LEU A 44 -27.65 -15.68 -6.36
N PRO A 45 -28.16 -16.50 -5.42
CA PRO A 45 -27.67 -16.51 -4.03
C PRO A 45 -26.15 -16.68 -3.88
N LEU A 46 -25.53 -17.57 -4.67
CA LEU A 46 -24.07 -17.76 -4.66
C LEU A 46 -23.35 -16.48 -5.10
N LEU A 47 -23.80 -15.87 -6.18
CA LEU A 47 -23.20 -14.62 -6.68
C LEU A 47 -23.35 -13.47 -5.67
N ASP A 48 -24.49 -13.39 -4.98
CA ASP A 48 -24.71 -12.37 -3.95
C ASP A 48 -23.80 -12.59 -2.73
N ALA A 49 -23.67 -13.84 -2.27
CA ALA A 49 -22.74 -14.20 -1.21
C ALA A 49 -21.28 -13.87 -1.60
N GLU A 50 -20.86 -14.18 -2.82
CA GLU A 50 -19.53 -13.84 -3.32
C GLU A 50 -19.30 -12.32 -3.36
N ARG A 51 -20.29 -11.56 -3.86
CA ARG A 51 -20.21 -10.09 -3.87
C ARG A 51 -20.08 -9.51 -2.46
N SER A 52 -20.89 -10.01 -1.53
CA SER A 52 -20.87 -9.57 -0.12
C SER A 52 -19.51 -9.88 0.53
N TYR A 53 -18.97 -11.08 0.32
CA TYR A 53 -17.63 -11.46 0.78
C TYR A 53 -16.55 -10.50 0.26
N GLN A 54 -16.58 -10.15 -1.03
CA GLN A 54 -15.58 -9.24 -1.59
C GLN A 54 -15.68 -7.82 -0.96
N GLN A 55 -16.89 -7.33 -0.71
CA GLN A 55 -17.08 -6.04 -0.04
C GLN A 55 -16.52 -6.05 1.39
N ILE A 56 -16.79 -7.11 2.15
CA ILE A 56 -16.28 -7.27 3.52
C ILE A 56 -14.76 -7.40 3.51
N ARG A 57 -14.19 -8.16 2.57
CA ARG A 57 -12.74 -8.32 2.42
C ARG A 57 -12.03 -7.00 2.12
N VAL A 58 -12.64 -6.11 1.33
CA VAL A 58 -12.13 -4.74 1.16
C VAL A 58 -12.14 -3.97 2.47
N GLY A 59 -13.20 -4.09 3.27
CA GLY A 59 -13.28 -3.50 4.61
C GLY A 59 -12.17 -3.99 5.55
N GLN A 60 -11.92 -5.30 5.56
CA GLN A 60 -10.84 -5.91 6.34
C GLN A 60 -9.46 -5.38 5.94
N ILE A 61 -9.17 -5.29 4.64
CA ILE A 61 -7.90 -4.74 4.13
C ILE A 61 -7.74 -3.27 4.53
N LYS A 62 -8.80 -2.47 4.45
CA LYS A 62 -8.77 -1.07 4.89
C LYS A 62 -8.46 -0.94 6.38
N ALA A 63 -9.07 -1.77 7.23
CA ALA A 63 -8.81 -1.77 8.67
C ALA A 63 -7.35 -2.15 8.98
N GLN A 64 -6.79 -3.13 8.27
CA GLN A 64 -5.37 -3.50 8.39
C GLN A 64 -4.45 -2.36 7.95
N ALA A 65 -4.78 -1.68 6.85
CA ALA A 65 -4.00 -0.55 6.36
C ALA A 65 -4.00 0.63 7.35
N LEU A 66 -5.14 0.92 7.99
CA LEU A 66 -5.24 1.95 9.03
C LEU A 66 -4.33 1.61 10.21
N ARG A 67 -4.39 0.37 10.72
CA ARG A 67 -3.53 -0.06 11.84
C ARG A 67 -2.03 0.13 11.55
N LEU A 68 -1.60 -0.17 10.32
CA LEU A 68 -0.22 0.03 9.88
C LEU A 68 0.14 1.51 9.79
N ALA A 69 -0.77 2.35 9.28
CA ALA A 69 -0.58 3.79 9.20
C ALA A 69 -0.48 4.44 10.59
N ASP A 70 -1.31 4.02 11.55
CA ASP A 70 -1.27 4.51 12.94
C ASP A 70 0.05 4.14 13.62
N THR A 71 0.53 2.92 13.36
CA THR A 71 1.82 2.46 13.86
C THR A 71 2.96 3.30 13.26
N ALA A 72 2.91 3.61 11.96
CA ALA A 72 3.90 4.48 11.32
C ALA A 72 3.86 5.92 11.87
N ALA A 73 2.67 6.46 12.14
CA ALA A 73 2.49 7.78 12.75
C ALA A 73 3.01 7.83 14.20
N LEU A 74 2.82 6.75 14.98
CA LEU A 74 3.39 6.61 16.31
C LEU A 74 4.92 6.55 16.26
N PHE A 75 5.51 5.79 15.35
CA PHE A 75 6.96 5.80 15.14
C PHE A 75 7.47 7.19 14.69
N GLN A 76 6.70 7.90 13.86
CA GLN A 76 7.00 9.27 13.46
C GLN A 76 7.01 10.23 14.66
N SER A 77 6.03 10.13 15.56
CA SER A 77 5.92 11.03 16.72
C SER A 77 6.97 10.77 17.80
N LEU A 78 7.40 9.51 17.96
CA LEU A 78 8.41 9.11 18.94
C LEU A 78 9.86 9.45 18.54
N GLY A 79 10.11 9.88 17.30
CA GLY A 79 11.45 10.25 16.85
C GLY A 79 11.69 10.23 15.35
N GLY A 80 10.65 10.42 14.54
CA GLY A 80 10.65 10.25 13.07
C GLY A 80 11.43 11.26 12.24
N GLY A 81 12.48 11.86 12.82
CA GLY A 81 13.40 12.76 12.13
C GLY A 81 14.73 12.12 11.74
N TRP A 82 14.94 10.82 11.99
CA TRP A 82 16.26 10.21 11.74
C TRP A 82 16.51 9.87 10.26
N TRP A 83 15.46 9.56 9.48
CA TRP A 83 15.59 9.29 8.05
C TRP A 83 15.44 10.54 7.20
N ASN A 84 14.75 11.58 7.69
CA ASN A 84 14.68 12.90 7.07
C ASN A 84 15.60 13.89 7.81
N ARG A 85 16.88 13.54 7.96
CA ARG A 85 17.88 14.53 8.33
C ARG A 85 18.12 15.39 7.09
N PRO A 86 17.74 16.69 7.06
CA PRO A 86 18.42 17.59 6.13
C PRO A 86 19.90 17.46 6.48
N GLU A 87 20.72 17.07 5.51
CA GLU A 87 22.16 17.06 5.71
C GLU A 87 22.53 18.42 6.29
N ILE A 88 22.90 18.44 7.56
CA ILE A 88 23.42 19.64 8.21
C ILE A 88 24.55 20.06 7.29
N SER A 89 24.33 21.17 6.60
CA SER A 89 25.12 21.60 5.46
C SER A 89 26.58 21.72 5.90
N ALA A 90 27.35 20.65 5.72
CA ALA A 90 28.79 20.71 5.70
C ALA A 90 29.14 21.74 4.61
N PRO A 91 30.05 22.70 4.88
CA PRO A 91 30.30 23.78 3.94
C PRO A 91 30.73 23.18 2.60
N LYS A 92 29.84 23.28 1.60
CA LYS A 92 30.11 22.90 0.22
C LYS A 92 31.32 23.71 -0.26
N LYS A 93 32.50 23.11 -0.24
CA LYS A 93 33.67 23.65 -0.94
C LYS A 93 33.29 23.73 -2.43
N PRO A 94 33.49 24.87 -3.10
CA PRO A 94 33.13 25.00 -4.50
C PRO A 94 34.01 24.07 -5.33
N VAL A 95 33.42 23.00 -5.87
CA VAL A 95 34.06 22.16 -6.88
C VAL A 95 34.19 23.01 -8.14
N LYS A 96 35.41 23.45 -8.44
CA LYS A 96 35.74 24.13 -9.70
C LYS A 96 35.38 23.18 -10.84
N LYS A 97 34.50 23.61 -11.75
CA LYS A 97 34.21 22.88 -12.99
C LYS A 97 35.48 22.90 -13.84
N THR A 98 36.32 21.88 -13.70
CA THR A 98 37.30 21.55 -14.74
C THR A 98 36.51 21.12 -15.95
N LYS A 99 36.63 21.88 -17.05
CA LYS A 99 36.20 21.45 -18.38
C LYS A 99 36.99 20.18 -18.71
N SER A 100 36.44 19.03 -18.34
CA SER A 100 36.88 17.75 -18.86
C SER A 100 36.41 17.72 -20.30
N ALA A 101 37.31 18.08 -21.22
CA ALA A 101 37.19 17.70 -22.61
C ALA A 101 37.11 16.17 -22.62
N MET A 102 35.89 15.64 -22.72
CA MET A 102 35.63 14.22 -22.92
C MET A 102 35.90 13.92 -24.41
N PRO A 103 37.08 13.37 -24.78
CA PRO A 103 37.52 13.25 -26.17
C PRO A 103 36.83 12.09 -26.91
N TRP A 104 35.82 11.46 -26.30
CA TRP A 104 35.15 10.27 -26.79
C TRP A 104 33.70 10.53 -27.23
N LEU A 105 33.25 11.80 -27.23
CA LEU A 105 31.90 12.21 -27.64
C LEU A 105 31.82 12.74 -29.09
N ASP A 106 32.94 12.74 -29.83
CA ASP A 106 32.95 13.13 -31.24
C ASP A 106 32.23 12.15 -32.19
N PRO A 107 32.25 10.80 -32.01
CA PRO A 107 31.75 9.90 -33.05
C PRO A 107 30.23 9.84 -33.17
N ILE A 108 29.46 10.39 -32.21
CA ILE A 108 27.98 10.34 -32.24
C ILE A 108 27.40 11.46 -33.11
N LYS A 109 28.15 12.54 -33.35
CA LYS A 109 27.65 13.66 -34.18
C LYS A 109 27.82 13.38 -35.68
N GLU A 110 28.82 12.58 -36.04
CA GLU A 110 29.14 12.29 -37.45
C GLU A 110 28.12 11.31 -38.07
N THR A 111 27.62 10.35 -37.30
CA THR A 111 26.62 9.37 -37.76
C THR A 111 25.25 9.98 -38.05
N LEU A 112 24.94 11.18 -37.53
CA LEU A 112 23.66 11.85 -37.78
C LEU A 112 23.62 12.62 -39.11
N GLN A 113 24.76 12.86 -39.76
CA GLN A 113 24.78 13.52 -41.08
C GLN A 113 24.61 12.54 -42.24
N GLU A 114 24.95 11.26 -42.07
CA GLU A 114 24.89 10.27 -43.15
C GLU A 114 23.47 9.71 -43.37
N ILE A 115 22.55 9.86 -42.41
CA ILE A 115 21.14 9.44 -42.53
C ILE A 115 20.29 10.48 -43.29
N GLN A 116 20.83 11.67 -43.56
CA GLN A 116 20.10 12.78 -44.19
C GLN A 116 20.52 13.06 -45.65
N LYS A 117 21.25 12.15 -46.31
CA LYS A 117 21.63 12.29 -47.73
C LYS A 117 21.20 11.08 -48.54
#